data_AF-A0A496VU49-F1
#
_entry.id   AF-A0A496VU49-F1
#
_cell.length_a   1.000
_cell.length_b   1.000
_cell.length_c   1.000
_cell.angle_alpha   90.00
_cell.angle_beta   90.00
_cell.angle_gamma   90.00
#
_symmetry.space_group_name_H-M   'P 1'
#
loop_
_entity.id
_entity.type
_entity.pdbx_description
1 polymer ?
#
loop_
_entity_poly.entity_id
_entity_poly.type
_entity_poly.pdbx_seq_one_letter_code
_entity_poly.pdbx_strand_id
1 'polypeptide(L)'
;MLDKNSLQLQYIIDEAGNKKAVIISHSQFEELLQNMATLAKRVEKDEKSSANSATKLQTMASKTVAPQTVIEKQNVSEKQQYDWLNKIPELPAHFVPDSFLFSEIQSALLMEMSEQAKPPIILQGSSGTGKSVLASALVRDVKIRETFAENIFWFNLGTDVEVLAHQITLIQALGGSSSDIFEVEKATERLRELCTTRRCLVILDDVLEAEDILAFHVGGERYQLLVTTTENNMLEVIQYFIKEAKNYTLKPFSEKQAITFFIYSLARPNVTVSSIPIDMKQMVQACGYLPLALKLIANLARQGPLSKLKTLLDRLLNEDYEFPNKYPRALMQALQLNLELLGDEGDYYMTLAVFGGYSRIPESVVLMLWRYLYQIREYQAKALINKFAKYGLLQLNETSSQRYLSLHTSQHNYISAESDLEKLHGHLLAAYRLQCKQHGWISGPDDGYFFEYLCMHMHNAGRDNELKSLLLNFDWLKNKLQATSIYALLNDYEWIKNKQIEEVKKALHDTALLLITHKQELANQLLDNLLGEKSSHNNKDIQALLNQAQEASPNWQWQPRFPDKVKF
;
A
#
# COMPACT_ATOMS: atom_id res chain seq x y z
N MET A 1 -2.36 12.76 35.96
CA MET A 1 -1.68 11.54 36.43
C MET A 1 -2.37 10.38 35.76
N LEU A 2 -1.65 9.58 34.96
CA LEU A 2 -2.19 8.33 34.41
C LEU A 2 -2.29 7.29 35.53
N ASP A 3 -3.31 6.41 35.46
CA ASP A 3 -3.47 5.32 36.41
C ASP A 3 -2.34 4.29 36.20
N LYS A 4 -1.76 3.77 37.28
CA LYS A 4 -0.63 2.81 37.20
C LYS A 4 -1.01 1.49 36.52
N ASN A 5 -2.30 1.20 36.46
CA ASN A 5 -2.86 0.01 35.80
C ASN A 5 -3.32 0.26 34.35
N SER A 6 -3.18 1.47 33.80
CA SER A 6 -3.51 1.71 32.39
C SER A 6 -2.53 0.93 31.50
N LEU A 7 -3.08 0.08 30.62
CA LEU A 7 -2.33 -0.64 29.60
C LEU A 7 -2.01 0.30 28.43
N GLN A 8 -0.79 0.26 27.93
CA GLN A 8 -0.36 0.99 26.74
C GLN A 8 0.10 0.02 25.66
N LEU A 9 -0.33 0.27 24.43
CA LEU A 9 0.22 -0.36 23.24
C LEU A 9 1.60 0.25 23.00
N GLN A 10 2.64 -0.58 22.97
CA GLN A 10 4.02 -0.16 22.72
C GLN A 10 4.61 -1.04 21.62
N TYR A 11 5.44 -0.46 20.75
CA TYR A 11 6.07 -1.18 19.65
C TYR A 11 7.54 -1.44 19.97
N ILE A 12 7.92 -2.71 20.05
CA ILE A 12 9.32 -3.13 20.13
C ILE A 12 9.79 -3.59 18.75
N ILE A 13 11.05 -3.32 18.41
CA ILE A 13 11.69 -3.83 17.19
C ILE A 13 12.41 -5.11 17.58
N ASP A 14 12.12 -6.22 16.91
CA ASP A 14 12.83 -7.48 17.14
C ASP A 14 14.20 -7.54 16.44
N GLU A 15 15.00 -8.56 16.74
CA GLU A 15 16.36 -8.72 16.21
C GLU A 15 16.42 -8.82 14.66
N ALA A 16 15.29 -9.05 14.00
CA ALA A 16 15.15 -9.06 12.54
C ALA A 16 14.53 -7.76 11.99
N GLY A 17 14.45 -6.69 12.80
CA GLY A 17 13.97 -5.37 12.38
C GLY A 17 12.44 -5.22 12.34
N ASN A 18 11.67 -6.23 12.77
CA ASN A 18 10.21 -6.18 12.67
C ASN A 18 9.62 -5.48 13.91
N LYS A 19 8.72 -4.52 13.70
CA LYS A 19 7.91 -3.97 14.79
C LYS A 19 6.91 -5.02 15.27
N LYS A 20 6.92 -5.30 16.57
CA LYS A 20 5.91 -6.09 17.28
C LYS A 20 5.20 -5.20 18.29
N ALA A 21 3.88 -5.13 18.20
CA ALA A 21 3.05 -4.53 19.23
C ALA A 21 3.05 -5.43 20.48
N VAL A 22 3.27 -4.83 21.65
CA VAL A 22 3.21 -5.48 22.96
C VAL A 22 2.37 -4.61 23.89
N ILE A 23 1.40 -5.22 24.57
CA ILE A 23 0.56 -4.56 25.56
C ILE A 23 1.19 -4.77 26.93
N ILE A 24 1.59 -3.68 27.58
CA ILE A 24 2.18 -3.67 28.93
C ILE A 24 1.51 -2.61 29.79
N SER A 25 1.50 -2.82 31.12
CA SER A 25 1.04 -1.79 32.05
C SER A 25 2.02 -0.62 32.07
N HIS A 26 1.51 0.57 32.39
CA HIS A 26 2.35 1.76 32.55
C HIS A 26 3.52 1.54 33.55
N SER A 27 3.31 0.74 34.61
CA SER A 27 4.38 0.31 35.52
C SER A 27 5.44 -0.59 34.88
N GLN A 28 5.05 -1.54 34.03
CA GLN A 28 5.97 -2.42 33.28
C GLN A 28 6.77 -1.63 32.22
N PHE A 29 6.16 -0.61 31.61
CA PHE A 29 6.84 0.25 30.64
C PHE A 29 7.95 1.09 31.29
N GLU A 30 7.68 1.70 32.45
CA GLU A 30 8.70 2.43 33.24
C GLU A 30 9.86 1.51 33.69
N GLU A 31 9.55 0.28 34.12
CA GLU A 31 10.58 -0.73 34.44
C GLU A 31 11.40 -1.12 33.20
N LEU A 32 10.76 -1.29 32.04
CA LEU A 32 11.42 -1.60 30.77
C LEU A 32 12.32 -0.44 30.30
N LEU A 33 11.91 0.82 30.48
CA LEU A 33 12.75 2.00 30.21
C LEU A 33 13.98 2.07 31.14
N GLN A 34 13.82 1.76 32.43
CA GLN A 34 14.97 1.69 33.37
C GLN A 34 15.92 0.53 33.03
N ASN A 35 15.40 -0.61 32.60
CA ASN A 35 16.18 -1.75 32.14
C ASN A 35 16.91 -1.44 30.82
N MET A 36 16.27 -0.77 29.86
CA MET A 36 16.89 -0.27 28.63
C MET A 36 18.00 0.75 28.93
N ALA A 37 17.78 1.69 29.84
CA ALA A 37 18.76 2.70 30.23
C ALA A 37 19.96 2.11 31.00
N THR A 38 19.80 0.96 31.67
CA THR A 38 20.89 0.23 32.32
C THR A 38 21.59 -0.75 31.38
N LEU A 39 20.89 -1.30 30.38
CA LEU A 39 21.46 -2.06 29.27
C LEU A 39 22.34 -1.19 28.37
N ALA A 40 21.88 0.00 27.96
CA ALA A 40 22.67 0.94 27.18
C ALA A 40 24.01 1.29 27.87
N LYS A 41 23.98 1.53 29.19
CA LYS A 41 25.16 1.77 30.03
C LYS A 41 26.06 0.54 30.25
N ARG A 42 25.60 -0.67 29.89
CA ARG A 42 26.43 -1.89 29.84
C ARG A 42 27.03 -2.08 28.45
N VAL A 43 26.26 -1.87 27.38
CA VAL A 43 26.74 -1.95 25.98
C VAL A 43 27.88 -0.95 25.72
N GLU A 44 27.76 0.31 26.17
CA GLU A 44 28.87 1.30 26.12
C GLU A 44 30.15 0.86 26.88
N LYS A 45 30.04 -0.16 27.75
CA LYS A 45 31.15 -0.70 28.55
C LYS A 45 31.75 -1.97 27.96
N ASP A 46 30.94 -2.76 27.27
CA ASP A 46 31.30 -4.09 26.73
C ASP A 46 31.82 -4.03 25.28
N GLU A 47 31.60 -2.93 24.54
CA GLU A 47 32.20 -2.69 23.21
C GLU A 47 33.74 -2.56 23.19
N LYS A 48 34.43 -2.77 24.32
CA LYS A 48 35.89 -2.78 24.43
C LYS A 48 36.54 -4.16 24.55
N SER A 49 35.80 -5.26 24.37
CA SER A 49 36.38 -6.61 24.28
C SER A 49 35.88 -7.42 23.08
N SER A 50 36.84 -7.73 22.20
CA SER A 50 36.82 -8.70 21.07
C SER A 50 35.66 -9.72 21.07
N ALA A 51 34.88 -9.84 19.99
CA ALA A 51 35.27 -10.53 18.76
C ALA A 51 35.82 -11.97 18.99
N ASN A 52 34.99 -13.00 18.77
CA ASN A 52 35.35 -14.27 18.11
C ASN A 52 34.18 -15.29 18.03
N SER A 53 34.16 -16.06 16.92
CA SER A 53 33.60 -17.42 16.76
C SER A 53 32.12 -17.67 17.12
N ALA A 54 31.16 -17.94 16.21
CA ALA A 54 31.07 -18.89 15.08
C ALA A 54 30.75 -20.38 15.43
N THR A 55 29.63 -20.88 14.88
CA THR A 55 29.17 -22.30 14.77
C THR A 55 28.68 -23.00 16.07
N LYS A 56 27.78 -24.01 16.07
CA LYS A 56 27.56 -25.11 15.09
C LYS A 56 26.25 -25.94 15.33
N LEU A 57 25.89 -26.81 14.36
CA LEU A 57 24.91 -27.95 14.37
C LEU A 57 23.43 -27.60 14.01
N GLN A 58 22.77 -28.12 12.95
CA GLN A 58 22.49 -29.50 12.43
C GLN A 58 21.38 -30.25 13.23
N THR A 59 20.37 -30.97 12.69
CA THR A 59 20.06 -31.47 11.30
C THR A 59 18.62 -32.09 11.18
N MET A 60 18.07 -32.18 9.94
CA MET A 60 17.10 -33.20 9.39
C MET A 60 15.63 -33.26 9.93
N ALA A 61 14.55 -33.06 9.13
CA ALA A 61 13.93 -33.85 8.02
C ALA A 61 12.66 -34.64 8.50
N SER A 62 11.54 -34.88 7.78
CA SER A 62 11.11 -34.63 6.37
C SER A 62 9.61 -35.01 6.11
N LYS A 63 8.92 -34.38 5.10
CA LYS A 63 7.86 -34.94 4.18
C LYS A 63 6.46 -35.39 4.74
N THR A 64 5.28 -35.42 4.06
CA THR A 64 4.72 -34.98 2.73
C THR A 64 3.16 -35.16 2.61
N VAL A 65 2.50 -34.44 1.67
CA VAL A 65 1.26 -34.80 0.87
C VAL A 65 -0.18 -34.78 1.47
N ALA A 66 -1.18 -34.20 0.73
CA ALA A 66 -2.65 -34.30 1.00
C ALA A 66 -3.60 -33.89 -0.19
N PRO A 67 -4.81 -34.51 -0.35
CA PRO A 67 -5.95 -34.01 -1.18
C PRO A 67 -7.39 -34.27 -0.61
N GLN A 68 -8.56 -33.65 -0.92
CA GLN A 68 -9.06 -32.50 -1.75
C GLN A 68 -9.70 -32.77 -3.17
N THR A 69 -10.76 -32.02 -3.57
CA THR A 69 -11.67 -32.26 -4.75
C THR A 69 -12.45 -31.01 -5.32
N VAL A 70 -13.13 -31.10 -6.50
CA VAL A 70 -14.01 -30.05 -7.17
C VAL A 70 -15.06 -30.54 -8.20
N ILE A 71 -16.02 -29.64 -8.50
CA ILE A 71 -16.55 -29.27 -9.84
C ILE A 71 -16.49 -27.72 -10.03
N GLU A 72 -16.64 -27.15 -11.25
CA GLU A 72 -16.29 -25.73 -11.58
C GLU A 72 -17.01 -25.16 -12.85
N LYS A 73 -16.96 -23.81 -13.06
CA LYS A 73 -17.03 -22.98 -14.32
C LYS A 73 -18.24 -22.04 -14.61
N GLN A 74 -18.08 -21.22 -15.68
CA GLN A 74 -18.97 -20.19 -16.33
C GLN A 74 -18.89 -18.76 -15.72
N ASN A 75 -18.99 -17.61 -16.43
CA ASN A 75 -19.32 -17.25 -17.84
C ASN A 75 -18.56 -15.97 -18.33
N VAL A 76 -18.66 -15.64 -19.63
CA VAL A 76 -18.12 -14.40 -20.25
C VAL A 76 -19.21 -13.69 -21.08
N SER A 77 -19.95 -12.74 -20.51
CA SER A 77 -20.91 -11.90 -21.27
C SER A 77 -21.43 -10.63 -20.56
N GLU A 78 -20.63 -9.94 -19.74
CA GLU A 78 -21.06 -8.74 -19.00
C GLU A 78 -20.02 -7.59 -19.11
N LYS A 79 -19.96 -6.91 -20.27
CA LYS A 79 -19.02 -5.79 -20.49
C LYS A 79 -19.68 -4.44 -20.82
N GLN A 80 -20.86 -4.22 -20.26
CA GLN A 80 -21.54 -2.91 -20.19
C GLN A 80 -22.18 -2.75 -18.81
N GLN A 81 -21.44 -2.39 -17.75
CA GLN A 81 -22.06 -2.10 -16.45
C GLN A 81 -21.14 -1.35 -15.46
N TYR A 82 -21.59 -0.14 -15.06
CA TYR A 82 -21.20 0.69 -13.90
C TYR A 82 -19.83 1.40 -13.88
N ASP A 83 -19.81 2.70 -14.15
CA ASP A 83 -18.63 3.58 -14.00
C ASP A 83 -18.09 3.67 -12.55
N TRP A 84 -18.91 3.44 -11.53
CA TRP A 84 -18.43 3.44 -10.14
C TRP A 84 -17.61 2.20 -9.79
N LEU A 85 -17.68 1.12 -10.59
CA LEU A 85 -16.80 -0.05 -10.43
C LEU A 85 -15.36 0.23 -10.91
N ASN A 86 -15.06 1.39 -11.53
CA ASN A 86 -13.73 1.73 -12.05
C ASN A 86 -12.60 1.78 -10.99
N LYS A 87 -12.93 1.71 -9.68
CA LYS A 87 -11.95 1.56 -8.58
C LYS A 87 -11.86 0.14 -8.00
N ILE A 88 -12.71 -0.79 -8.43
CA ILE A 88 -12.75 -2.16 -7.91
C ILE A 88 -11.97 -3.09 -8.84
N PRO A 89 -10.93 -3.80 -8.37
CA PRO A 89 -10.10 -4.66 -9.22
C PRO A 89 -10.92 -5.62 -10.11
N GLU A 90 -10.55 -5.79 -11.38
CA GLU A 90 -11.21 -6.75 -12.26
C GLU A 90 -11.08 -8.19 -11.73
N LEU A 91 -12.11 -9.01 -11.97
CA LEU A 91 -12.03 -10.44 -11.65
C LEU A 91 -11.14 -11.17 -12.67
N PRO A 92 -10.31 -12.15 -12.22
CA PRO A 92 -9.57 -12.97 -13.16
C PRO A 92 -10.52 -13.79 -14.03
N ALA A 93 -10.19 -13.95 -15.31
CA ALA A 93 -11.03 -14.65 -16.31
C ALA A 93 -11.46 -16.08 -15.92
N HIS A 94 -10.77 -16.70 -14.96
CA HIS A 94 -11.09 -18.01 -14.38
C HIS A 94 -11.17 -17.89 -12.85
N PHE A 95 -12.11 -17.07 -12.36
CA PHE A 95 -12.46 -17.01 -10.96
C PHE A 95 -13.08 -18.34 -10.49
N VAL A 96 -12.55 -18.89 -9.39
CA VAL A 96 -13.06 -20.08 -8.73
C VAL A 96 -13.48 -19.66 -7.32
N PRO A 97 -14.78 -19.45 -7.04
CA PRO A 97 -15.23 -19.05 -5.71
C PRO A 97 -15.07 -20.19 -4.70
N ASP A 98 -14.71 -19.83 -3.47
CA ASP A 98 -15.10 -20.64 -2.30
C ASP A 98 -16.58 -20.33 -2.03
N SER A 99 -17.48 -21.13 -2.61
CA SER A 99 -18.92 -20.88 -2.55
C SER A 99 -19.47 -20.88 -1.12
N PHE A 100 -18.83 -21.60 -0.19
CA PHE A 100 -19.22 -21.63 1.22
C PHE A 100 -18.84 -20.31 1.89
N LEU A 101 -17.56 -19.94 1.84
CA LEU A 101 -17.06 -18.70 2.45
C LEU A 101 -17.69 -17.45 1.82
N PHE A 102 -17.92 -17.47 0.50
CA PHE A 102 -18.66 -16.42 -0.21
C PHE A 102 -20.06 -16.24 0.38
N SER A 103 -20.80 -17.34 0.57
CA SER A 103 -22.18 -17.30 1.09
C SER A 103 -22.22 -16.87 2.56
N GLU A 104 -21.24 -17.27 3.38
CA GLU A 104 -21.12 -16.82 4.77
C GLU A 104 -20.85 -15.31 4.86
N ILE A 105 -19.87 -14.80 4.10
CA ILE A 105 -19.54 -13.37 4.10
C ILE A 105 -20.68 -12.56 3.48
N GLN A 106 -21.29 -13.01 2.38
CA GLN A 106 -22.47 -12.38 1.79
C GLN A 106 -23.59 -12.26 2.83
N SER A 107 -23.88 -13.34 3.58
CA SER A 107 -24.89 -13.33 4.63
C SER A 107 -24.53 -12.35 5.76
N ALA A 108 -23.26 -12.28 6.16
CA ALA A 108 -22.79 -11.35 7.18
C ALA A 108 -22.86 -9.87 6.74
N LEU A 109 -22.56 -9.57 5.47
CA LEU A 109 -22.70 -8.23 4.87
C LEU A 109 -24.17 -7.79 4.81
N LEU A 110 -25.07 -8.70 4.42
CA LEU A 110 -26.51 -8.47 4.28
C LEU A 110 -27.28 -8.47 5.61
N MET A 111 -26.72 -9.00 6.68
CA MET A 111 -27.37 -9.05 8.00
C MET A 111 -27.65 -7.64 8.53
N GLU A 112 -28.92 -7.26 8.69
CA GLU A 112 -29.29 -6.04 9.40
C GLU A 112 -29.12 -6.24 10.92
N MET A 113 -28.68 -5.19 11.61
CA MET A 113 -28.49 -5.16 13.07
C MET A 113 -29.25 -3.94 13.62
N SER A 114 -29.96 -4.13 14.72
CA SER A 114 -30.73 -3.07 15.40
C SER A 114 -29.94 -2.47 16.56
N GLU A 115 -29.98 -1.14 16.72
CA GLU A 115 -29.44 -0.38 17.86
C GLU A 115 -27.90 -0.48 18.02
N GLN A 116 -27.19 -0.92 16.98
CA GLN A 116 -25.76 -1.27 17.04
C GLN A 116 -24.97 -0.86 15.80
N ALA A 117 -23.67 -0.57 15.97
CA ALA A 117 -22.71 -0.54 14.88
C ALA A 117 -22.39 -1.97 14.43
N LYS A 118 -22.36 -2.22 13.10
CA LYS A 118 -21.95 -3.54 12.60
C LYS A 118 -20.44 -3.76 12.85
N PRO A 119 -20.03 -4.93 13.35
CA PRO A 119 -18.61 -5.23 13.53
C PRO A 119 -17.88 -5.31 12.19
N PRO A 120 -16.57 -5.00 12.15
CA PRO A 120 -15.77 -5.20 10.94
C PRO A 120 -15.71 -6.69 10.60
N ILE A 121 -15.75 -6.97 9.31
CA ILE A 121 -15.57 -8.31 8.75
C ILE A 121 -14.12 -8.41 8.27
N ILE A 122 -13.33 -9.23 8.95
CA ILE A 122 -11.93 -9.50 8.62
C ILE A 122 -11.86 -10.74 7.74
N LEU A 123 -11.42 -10.56 6.50
CA LEU A 123 -11.08 -11.63 5.57
C LEU A 123 -9.56 -11.85 5.60
N GLN A 124 -9.10 -12.81 6.40
CA GLN A 124 -7.68 -13.12 6.53
C GLN A 124 -7.26 -14.31 5.68
N GLY A 125 -5.96 -14.43 5.42
CA GLY A 125 -5.37 -15.57 4.71
C GLY A 125 -4.03 -15.21 4.07
N SER A 126 -3.24 -16.24 3.74
CA SER A 126 -1.89 -16.04 3.21
C SER A 126 -1.82 -15.16 1.96
N SER A 127 -0.65 -14.60 1.69
CA SER A 127 -0.41 -13.83 0.47
C SER A 127 -0.58 -14.71 -0.78
N GLY A 128 -1.21 -14.17 -1.82
CA GLY A 128 -1.51 -14.91 -3.05
C GLY A 128 -2.71 -15.86 -3.00
N THR A 129 -3.40 -15.98 -1.85
CA THR A 129 -4.61 -16.81 -1.69
C THR A 129 -5.87 -16.24 -2.39
N GLY A 130 -5.87 -14.95 -2.75
CA GLY A 130 -6.96 -14.33 -3.53
C GLY A 130 -8.05 -13.64 -2.71
N LYS A 131 -7.74 -13.14 -1.50
CA LYS A 131 -8.69 -12.39 -0.65
C LYS A 131 -9.32 -11.20 -1.37
N SER A 132 -8.49 -10.37 -2.01
CA SER A 132 -8.91 -9.22 -2.82
C SER A 132 -9.79 -9.65 -3.99
N VAL A 133 -9.57 -10.85 -4.56
CA VAL A 133 -10.44 -11.41 -5.60
C VAL A 133 -11.80 -11.83 -5.03
N LEU A 134 -11.84 -12.43 -3.84
CA LEU A 134 -13.10 -12.78 -3.17
C LEU A 134 -13.91 -11.54 -2.77
N ALA A 135 -13.27 -10.53 -2.17
CA ALA A 135 -13.89 -9.25 -1.87
C ALA A 135 -14.40 -8.54 -3.14
N SER A 136 -13.59 -8.55 -4.21
CA SER A 136 -13.94 -8.05 -5.55
C SER A 136 -15.11 -8.79 -6.21
N ALA A 137 -15.33 -10.07 -5.88
CA ALA A 137 -16.50 -10.84 -6.31
C ALA A 137 -17.74 -10.52 -5.46
N LEU A 138 -17.59 -10.39 -4.13
CA LEU A 138 -18.68 -10.04 -3.21
C LEU A 138 -19.30 -8.68 -3.55
N VAL A 139 -18.48 -7.66 -3.83
CA VAL A 139 -18.97 -6.32 -4.23
C VAL A 139 -19.60 -6.29 -5.63
N ARG A 140 -19.43 -7.35 -6.43
CA ARG A 140 -20.09 -7.53 -7.73
C ARG A 140 -21.41 -8.30 -7.64
N ASP A 141 -21.69 -8.96 -6.51
CA ASP A 141 -22.94 -9.68 -6.28
C ASP A 141 -24.17 -8.77 -6.33
N VAL A 142 -25.23 -9.24 -6.99
CA VAL A 142 -26.46 -8.46 -7.20
C VAL A 142 -27.09 -8.03 -5.88
N LYS A 143 -27.19 -8.91 -4.87
CA LYS A 143 -27.85 -8.58 -3.60
C LYS A 143 -27.05 -7.59 -2.76
N ILE A 144 -25.72 -7.73 -2.74
CA ILE A 144 -24.82 -6.77 -2.10
C ILE A 144 -25.02 -5.38 -2.73
N ARG A 145 -25.10 -5.32 -4.07
CA ARG A 145 -25.23 -4.07 -4.81
C ARG A 145 -26.63 -3.46 -4.73
N GLU A 146 -27.69 -4.27 -4.64
CA GLU A 146 -29.03 -3.79 -4.29
C GLU A 146 -29.10 -3.22 -2.86
N THR A 147 -28.31 -3.79 -1.94
CA THR A 147 -28.30 -3.38 -0.52
C THR A 147 -27.53 -2.08 -0.29
N PHE A 148 -26.31 -1.96 -0.84
CA PHE A 148 -25.44 -0.80 -0.66
C PHE A 148 -25.53 0.23 -1.80
N ALA A 149 -26.29 -0.06 -2.87
CA ALA A 149 -26.41 0.75 -4.07
C ALA A 149 -25.02 1.11 -4.66
N GLU A 150 -24.79 2.40 -4.94
CA GLU A 150 -23.54 2.91 -5.50
C GLU A 150 -22.53 3.33 -4.40
N ASN A 151 -22.85 3.14 -3.12
CA ASN A 151 -22.00 3.52 -1.98
C ASN A 151 -21.04 2.38 -1.58
N ILE A 152 -20.33 1.82 -2.57
CA ILE A 152 -19.29 0.82 -2.33
C ILE A 152 -17.93 1.44 -2.64
N PHE A 153 -17.06 1.52 -1.64
CA PHE A 153 -15.78 2.22 -1.73
C PHE A 153 -14.62 1.25 -1.47
N TRP A 154 -13.63 1.25 -2.37
CA TRP A 154 -12.46 0.39 -2.29
C TRP A 154 -11.20 1.23 -2.07
N PHE A 155 -10.44 0.91 -1.03
CA PHE A 155 -9.13 1.47 -0.72
C PHE A 155 -8.12 0.33 -0.59
N ASN A 156 -6.97 0.45 -1.24
CA ASN A 156 -5.86 -0.49 -1.11
C ASN A 156 -4.81 0.21 -0.24
N LEU A 157 -4.48 -0.36 0.92
CA LEU A 157 -3.61 0.29 1.89
C LEU A 157 -2.15 -0.13 1.66
N GLY A 158 -1.81 -1.40 1.84
CA GLY A 158 -0.45 -1.89 1.60
C GLY A 158 0.57 -1.32 2.59
N THR A 159 1.80 -1.06 2.14
CA THR A 159 2.89 -0.57 3.00
C THR A 159 2.99 0.95 3.12
N ASP A 160 2.55 1.70 2.10
CA ASP A 160 2.75 3.16 2.00
C ASP A 160 1.39 3.88 2.11
N VAL A 161 0.74 3.72 3.26
CA VAL A 161 -0.68 4.10 3.47
C VAL A 161 -0.85 5.59 3.80
N GLU A 162 -1.60 6.33 2.97
CA GLU A 162 -2.15 7.63 3.35
C GLU A 162 -3.59 7.51 3.89
N VAL A 163 -3.72 7.02 5.13
CA VAL A 163 -5.02 6.78 5.80
C VAL A 163 -5.94 7.99 5.71
N LEU A 164 -5.42 9.17 6.06
CA LEU A 164 -6.16 10.42 6.00
C LEU A 164 -6.66 10.73 4.58
N ALA A 165 -5.81 10.62 3.55
CA ALA A 165 -6.21 10.89 2.17
C ALA A 165 -7.34 9.98 1.69
N HIS A 166 -7.34 8.71 2.13
CA HIS A 166 -8.46 7.78 1.87
C HIS A 166 -9.74 8.16 2.63
N GLN A 167 -9.65 8.54 3.90
CA GLN A 167 -10.82 9.04 4.65
C GLN A 167 -11.39 10.33 4.03
N ILE A 168 -10.55 11.28 3.63
CA ILE A 168 -10.96 12.50 2.92
C ILE A 168 -11.66 12.17 1.61
N THR A 169 -11.10 11.24 0.82
CA THR A 169 -11.71 10.75 -0.42
C THR A 169 -13.11 10.16 -0.16
N LEU A 170 -13.28 9.41 0.94
CA LEU A 170 -14.58 8.85 1.34
C LEU A 170 -15.57 9.94 1.78
N ILE A 171 -15.13 10.91 2.59
CA ILE A 171 -15.94 12.07 3.03
C ILE A 171 -16.47 12.83 1.81
N GLN A 172 -15.60 13.15 0.85
CA GLN A 172 -15.95 13.87 -0.37
C GLN A 172 -16.88 13.06 -1.28
N ALA A 173 -16.65 11.75 -1.43
CA ALA A 173 -17.53 10.87 -2.20
C ALA A 173 -18.93 10.74 -1.55
N LEU A 174 -19.02 10.86 -0.23
CA LEU A 174 -20.28 11.00 0.49
C LEU A 174 -20.86 12.42 0.45
N GLY A 175 -20.30 13.36 -0.33
CA GLY A 175 -20.76 14.74 -0.42
C GLY A 175 -20.61 15.52 0.89
N GLY A 176 -19.78 15.02 1.82
CA GLY A 176 -19.38 15.72 3.02
C GLY A 176 -18.29 16.73 2.70
N SER A 177 -18.36 17.89 3.35
CA SER A 177 -17.21 18.79 3.39
C SER A 177 -16.07 18.14 4.17
N SER A 178 -14.88 18.15 3.57
CA SER A 178 -13.59 17.86 4.22
C SER A 178 -12.85 19.14 4.61
N SER A 179 -13.58 20.25 4.72
CA SER A 179 -13.10 21.65 4.84
C SER A 179 -12.03 21.91 5.89
N ASP A 180 -12.01 21.12 6.95
CA ASP A 180 -11.43 21.50 8.23
C ASP A 180 -10.79 20.29 8.93
N ILE A 181 -10.47 19.25 8.16
CA ILE A 181 -10.10 17.92 8.63
C ILE A 181 -8.68 17.64 8.20
N PHE A 182 -7.74 17.62 9.15
CA PHE A 182 -6.30 17.43 8.92
C PHE A 182 -5.71 16.29 9.77
N GLU A 183 -6.55 15.64 10.57
CA GLU A 183 -6.21 14.57 11.51
C GLU A 183 -7.16 13.39 11.30
N VAL A 184 -6.66 12.17 11.47
CA VAL A 184 -7.39 10.90 11.22
C VAL A 184 -8.59 10.77 12.15
N GLU A 185 -8.47 11.22 13.39
CA GLU A 185 -9.49 11.22 14.43
C GLU A 185 -10.69 12.07 13.99
N LYS A 186 -10.44 13.31 13.57
CA LYS A 186 -11.49 14.22 13.09
C LYS A 186 -12.14 13.73 11.80
N ALA A 187 -11.38 13.08 10.92
CA ALA A 187 -11.92 12.43 9.73
C ALA A 187 -12.85 11.25 10.10
N THR A 188 -12.46 10.46 11.10
CA THR A 188 -13.26 9.36 11.67
C THR A 188 -14.59 9.87 12.24
N GLU A 189 -14.58 10.98 12.99
CA GLU A 189 -15.78 11.63 13.50
C GLU A 189 -16.70 12.12 12.37
N ARG A 190 -16.15 12.80 11.36
CA ARG A 190 -16.94 13.26 10.21
C ARG A 190 -17.58 12.11 9.43
N LEU A 191 -16.84 11.03 9.22
CA LEU A 191 -17.35 9.83 8.57
C LEU A 191 -18.48 9.18 9.37
N ARG A 192 -18.39 9.15 10.71
CA ARG A 192 -19.47 8.65 11.59
C ARG A 192 -20.78 9.40 11.36
N GLU A 193 -20.76 10.72 11.29
CA GLU A 193 -21.94 11.53 10.98
C GLU A 193 -22.55 11.18 9.61
N LEU A 194 -21.71 11.12 8.57
CA LEU A 194 -22.14 10.87 7.18
C LEU A 194 -22.69 9.46 6.99
N CYS A 195 -22.05 8.46 7.61
CA CYS A 195 -22.42 7.05 7.50
C CYS A 195 -23.66 6.69 8.33
N THR A 196 -23.99 7.44 9.40
CA THR A 196 -25.16 7.18 10.25
C THR A 196 -26.47 7.09 9.45
N THR A 197 -26.62 7.91 8.40
CA THR A 197 -27.87 7.99 7.61
C THR A 197 -27.88 7.13 6.35
N ARG A 198 -26.77 6.46 6.00
CA ARG A 198 -26.54 5.89 4.66
C ARG A 198 -26.14 4.42 4.72
N ARG A 199 -26.60 3.65 3.73
CA ARG A 199 -26.05 2.31 3.48
C ARG A 199 -24.74 2.47 2.71
N CYS A 200 -23.63 2.07 3.33
CA CYS A 200 -22.29 2.16 2.74
C CYS A 200 -21.48 0.90 3.07
N LEU A 201 -20.74 0.40 2.08
CA LEU A 201 -19.77 -0.68 2.23
C LEU A 201 -18.38 -0.14 1.91
N VAL A 202 -17.47 -0.18 2.88
CA VAL A 202 -16.07 0.19 2.68
C VAL A 202 -15.22 -1.08 2.69
N ILE A 203 -14.34 -1.19 1.71
CA ILE A 203 -13.37 -2.27 1.57
C ILE A 203 -11.99 -1.68 1.79
N LEU A 204 -11.30 -2.16 2.81
CA LEU A 204 -9.87 -1.92 3.03
C LEU A 204 -9.12 -3.19 2.59
N ASP A 205 -8.35 -3.08 1.52
CA ASP A 205 -7.64 -4.19 0.90
C ASP A 205 -6.15 -4.15 1.25
N ASP A 206 -5.61 -5.30 1.66
CA ASP A 206 -4.23 -5.52 2.10
C ASP A 206 -3.80 -4.62 3.27
N VAL A 207 -4.61 -4.66 4.35
CA VAL A 207 -4.36 -3.91 5.59
C VAL A 207 -3.28 -4.60 6.43
N LEU A 208 -2.31 -3.82 6.90
CA LEU A 208 -1.19 -4.31 7.72
C LEU A 208 -1.34 -3.97 9.21
N GLU A 209 -1.90 -2.80 9.55
CA GLU A 209 -2.03 -2.34 10.94
C GLU A 209 -3.49 -2.27 11.40
N ALA A 210 -3.73 -2.56 12.69
CA ALA A 210 -5.09 -2.50 13.25
C ALA A 210 -5.62 -1.07 13.38
N GLU A 211 -4.72 -0.09 13.50
CA GLU A 211 -5.05 1.34 13.58
C GLU A 211 -5.81 1.82 12.33
N ASP A 212 -5.43 1.33 11.14
CA ASP A 212 -6.14 1.57 9.89
C ASP A 212 -7.60 1.11 9.95
N ILE A 213 -7.86 -0.06 10.54
CA ILE A 213 -9.21 -0.60 10.69
C ILE A 213 -10.03 0.29 11.62
N LEU A 214 -9.43 0.77 12.72
CA LEU A 214 -10.07 1.66 13.68
C LEU A 214 -10.42 3.02 13.07
N ALA A 215 -9.54 3.58 12.23
CA ALA A 215 -9.76 4.84 11.50
C ALA A 215 -10.97 4.80 10.55
N PHE A 216 -11.35 3.61 10.05
CA PHE A 216 -12.56 3.41 9.26
C PHE A 216 -13.71 2.74 10.05
N HIS A 217 -13.51 2.33 11.31
CA HIS A 217 -14.58 1.77 12.13
C HIS A 217 -15.46 2.88 12.74
N VAL A 218 -16.18 3.58 11.87
CA VAL A 218 -16.93 4.79 12.22
C VAL A 218 -18.29 4.49 12.86
N GLY A 219 -18.85 3.31 12.58
CA GLY A 219 -20.09 2.79 13.16
C GLY A 219 -21.37 3.13 12.39
N GLY A 220 -22.51 2.73 12.95
CA GLY A 220 -23.85 2.88 12.37
C GLY A 220 -24.44 1.57 11.83
N GLU A 221 -25.76 1.40 11.95
CA GLU A 221 -26.50 0.17 11.57
C GLU A 221 -26.41 -0.18 10.07
N ARG A 222 -26.12 0.83 9.25
CA ARG A 222 -26.13 0.77 7.78
C ARG A 222 -24.73 0.84 7.16
N TYR A 223 -23.71 1.07 7.99
CA TYR A 223 -22.31 1.05 7.59
C TYR A 223 -21.74 -0.36 7.76
N GLN A 224 -20.88 -0.80 6.84
CA GLN A 224 -20.14 -2.05 6.97
C GLN A 224 -18.70 -1.88 6.47
N LEU A 225 -17.76 -2.41 7.25
CA LEU A 225 -16.36 -2.50 6.89
C LEU A 225 -16.01 -3.95 6.53
N LEU A 226 -15.38 -4.16 5.37
CA LEU A 226 -14.78 -5.42 4.94
C LEU A 226 -13.27 -5.19 4.80
N VAL A 227 -12.46 -5.96 5.52
CA VAL A 227 -11.01 -5.82 5.56
C VAL A 227 -10.37 -7.06 4.92
N THR A 228 -9.34 -6.91 4.08
CA THR A 228 -8.50 -8.04 3.65
C THR A 228 -7.11 -7.99 4.30
N THR A 229 -6.75 -9.12 4.90
CA THR A 229 -5.58 -9.41 5.76
C THR A 229 -4.47 -10.37 5.29
N THR A 230 -3.18 -10.04 5.21
CA THR A 230 -2.12 -11.08 5.36
C THR A 230 -1.71 -11.36 6.80
N GLU A 231 -1.99 -10.46 7.74
CA GLU A 231 -1.48 -10.53 9.11
C GLU A 231 -2.29 -11.47 10.00
N ASN A 232 -1.64 -12.51 10.52
CA ASN A 232 -2.31 -13.61 11.24
C ASN A 232 -2.81 -13.20 12.64
N ASN A 233 -2.25 -12.14 13.23
CA ASN A 233 -2.62 -11.60 14.54
C ASN A 233 -3.68 -10.50 14.46
N MET A 234 -4.09 -10.05 13.26
CA MET A 234 -5.01 -8.91 13.11
C MET A 234 -6.31 -9.10 13.89
N LEU A 235 -6.86 -10.32 13.91
CA LEU A 235 -8.08 -10.60 14.66
C LEU A 235 -7.90 -10.40 16.17
N GLU A 236 -6.79 -10.88 16.72
CA GLU A 236 -6.51 -10.79 18.16
C GLU A 236 -6.37 -9.33 18.59
N VAL A 237 -5.65 -8.53 17.79
CA VAL A 237 -5.48 -7.10 18.03
C VAL A 237 -6.81 -6.36 17.89
N ILE A 238 -7.58 -6.59 16.83
CA ILE A 238 -8.85 -5.85 16.64
C ILE A 238 -9.92 -6.27 17.66
N GLN A 239 -9.95 -7.53 18.13
CA GLN A 239 -10.90 -7.98 19.15
C GLN A 239 -10.64 -7.40 20.55
N TYR A 240 -9.46 -6.85 20.81
CA TYR A 240 -9.21 -6.04 22.01
C TYR A 240 -10.07 -4.77 22.02
N PHE A 241 -10.25 -4.14 20.85
CA PHE A 241 -11.02 -2.89 20.68
C PHE A 241 -12.49 -3.13 20.32
N ILE A 242 -12.77 -4.13 19.46
CA ILE A 242 -14.08 -4.46 18.90
C ILE A 242 -14.31 -5.97 19.04
N LYS A 243 -14.83 -6.39 20.20
CA LYS A 243 -14.96 -7.81 20.58
C LYS A 243 -15.80 -8.63 19.60
N GLU A 244 -16.75 -7.98 18.95
CA GLU A 244 -17.70 -8.55 18.01
C GLU A 244 -17.12 -8.72 16.59
N ALA A 245 -15.86 -8.31 16.34
CA ALA A 245 -15.18 -8.43 15.05
C ALA A 245 -15.22 -9.88 14.52
N LYS A 246 -15.76 -10.03 13.29
CA LYS A 246 -15.98 -11.35 12.67
C LYS A 246 -14.80 -11.70 11.76
N ASN A 247 -14.29 -12.92 11.88
CA ASN A 247 -13.18 -13.40 11.08
C ASN A 247 -13.58 -14.52 10.11
N TYR A 248 -13.10 -14.41 8.89
CA TYR A 248 -13.24 -15.39 7.83
C TYR A 248 -11.86 -15.70 7.27
N THR A 249 -11.42 -16.94 7.40
CA THR A 249 -10.11 -17.37 6.90
C THR A 249 -10.25 -18.00 5.52
N LEU A 250 -9.83 -17.29 4.47
CA LEU A 250 -9.71 -17.86 3.13
C LEU A 250 -8.50 -18.78 3.09
N LYS A 251 -8.75 -20.06 2.79
CA LYS A 251 -7.72 -21.09 2.66
C LYS A 251 -7.20 -21.18 1.22
N PRO A 252 -5.97 -21.68 1.00
CA PRO A 252 -5.51 -22.10 -0.32
C PRO A 252 -6.47 -23.11 -0.96
N PHE A 253 -6.37 -23.25 -2.28
CA PHE A 253 -7.24 -24.15 -3.03
C PHE A 253 -7.13 -25.62 -2.57
N SER A 254 -8.23 -26.34 -2.76
CA SER A 254 -8.22 -27.80 -2.82
C SER A 254 -7.26 -28.30 -3.93
N GLU A 255 -6.55 -29.42 -3.76
CA GLU A 255 -5.74 -30.07 -4.80
C GLU A 255 -6.40 -30.01 -6.19
N LYS A 256 -7.66 -30.44 -6.28
CA LYS A 256 -8.36 -30.47 -7.57
C LYS A 256 -8.85 -29.07 -8.00
N GLN A 257 -9.15 -28.14 -7.09
CA GLN A 257 -9.35 -26.71 -7.43
C GLN A 257 -8.08 -26.17 -8.08
N ALA A 258 -6.92 -26.42 -7.46
CA ALA A 258 -5.62 -26.01 -7.93
C ALA A 258 -5.25 -26.66 -9.27
N ILE A 259 -5.53 -27.95 -9.48
CA ILE A 259 -5.29 -28.64 -10.76
C ILE A 259 -6.16 -28.03 -11.87
N THR A 260 -7.45 -27.82 -11.62
CA THR A 260 -8.37 -27.21 -12.59
C THR A 260 -7.94 -25.78 -12.92
N PHE A 261 -7.65 -24.97 -11.91
CA PHE A 261 -7.17 -23.60 -12.07
C PHE A 261 -5.82 -23.51 -12.81
N PHE A 262 -4.88 -24.42 -12.52
CA PHE A 262 -3.60 -24.51 -13.22
C PHE A 262 -3.79 -24.83 -14.70
N ILE A 263 -4.67 -25.78 -15.03
CA ILE A 263 -4.92 -26.19 -16.43
C ILE A 263 -5.53 -25.06 -17.26
N TYR A 264 -6.45 -24.27 -16.71
CA TYR A 264 -6.96 -23.10 -17.45
C TYR A 264 -5.97 -21.92 -17.44
N SER A 265 -5.15 -21.78 -16.39
CA SER A 265 -4.03 -20.82 -16.38
C SER A 265 -2.94 -21.16 -17.41
N LEU A 266 -2.73 -22.45 -17.76
CA LEU A 266 -1.89 -22.85 -18.89
C LEU A 266 -2.43 -22.33 -20.23
N ALA A 267 -3.74 -22.07 -20.33
CA ALA A 267 -4.43 -21.47 -21.48
C ALA A 267 -4.03 -22.09 -22.84
N ARG A 268 -3.84 -23.42 -22.89
CA ARG A 268 -3.47 -24.16 -24.10
C ARG A 268 -4.67 -24.98 -24.59
N PRO A 269 -5.07 -24.85 -25.87
CA PRO A 269 -6.10 -25.71 -26.43
C PRO A 269 -5.65 -27.17 -26.37
N ASN A 270 -6.60 -28.08 -26.11
CA ASN A 270 -6.41 -29.53 -26.04
C ASN A 270 -5.52 -30.04 -24.88
N VAL A 271 -5.14 -29.20 -23.91
CA VAL A 271 -4.44 -29.66 -22.69
C VAL A 271 -5.46 -30.09 -21.63
N THR A 272 -5.45 -31.39 -21.31
CA THR A 272 -6.17 -32.03 -20.20
C THR A 272 -5.20 -32.48 -19.10
N VAL A 273 -5.70 -32.88 -17.93
CA VAL A 273 -4.89 -33.52 -16.87
C VAL A 273 -4.07 -34.69 -17.44
N SER A 274 -4.69 -35.54 -18.28
CA SER A 274 -4.08 -36.71 -18.91
C SER A 274 -3.03 -36.39 -19.98
N SER A 275 -2.97 -35.16 -20.48
CA SER A 275 -1.96 -34.72 -21.46
C SER A 275 -0.67 -34.21 -20.83
N ILE A 276 -0.65 -34.04 -19.50
CA ILE A 276 0.49 -33.49 -18.76
C ILE A 276 1.43 -34.63 -18.32
N PRO A 277 2.72 -34.62 -18.71
CA PRO A 277 3.64 -35.75 -18.48
C PRO A 277 4.27 -35.77 -17.08
N ILE A 278 3.55 -35.29 -16.05
CA ILE A 278 3.97 -35.29 -14.64
C ILE A 278 2.76 -35.55 -13.72
N ASP A 279 3.02 -35.92 -12.47
CA ASP A 279 1.97 -35.90 -11.44
C ASP A 279 1.58 -34.46 -11.11
N MET A 280 0.41 -34.05 -11.61
CA MET A 280 -0.15 -32.72 -11.35
C MET A 280 -0.39 -32.44 -9.86
N LYS A 281 -0.56 -33.46 -9.00
CA LYS A 281 -0.71 -33.28 -7.55
C LYS A 281 0.55 -32.68 -6.94
N GLN A 282 1.73 -33.17 -7.36
CA GLN A 282 3.02 -32.66 -6.91
C GLN A 282 3.23 -31.21 -7.35
N MET A 283 2.88 -30.88 -8.61
CA MET A 283 2.96 -29.51 -9.12
C MET A 283 2.12 -28.52 -8.30
N VAL A 284 0.87 -28.85 -8.01
CA VAL A 284 -0.01 -27.91 -7.29
C VAL A 284 0.35 -27.78 -5.80
N GLN A 285 0.84 -28.85 -5.18
CA GLN A 285 1.31 -28.77 -3.79
C GLN A 285 2.66 -28.05 -3.67
N ALA A 286 3.55 -28.17 -4.66
CA ALA A 286 4.77 -27.38 -4.75
C ALA A 286 4.46 -25.86 -4.93
N CYS A 287 3.32 -25.53 -5.55
CA CYS A 287 2.76 -24.16 -5.57
C CYS A 287 2.04 -23.76 -4.25
N GLY A 288 2.06 -24.60 -3.21
CA GLY A 288 1.32 -24.38 -1.96
C GLY A 288 -0.20 -24.30 -2.12
N TYR A 289 -0.74 -24.77 -3.25
CA TYR A 289 -2.12 -24.56 -3.71
C TYR A 289 -2.56 -23.07 -3.77
N LEU A 290 -1.61 -22.12 -3.84
CA LEU A 290 -1.89 -20.69 -3.87
C LEU A 290 -2.25 -20.25 -5.30
N PRO A 291 -3.43 -19.63 -5.54
CA PRO A 291 -3.83 -19.15 -6.86
C PRO A 291 -2.77 -18.31 -7.58
N LEU A 292 -2.09 -17.40 -6.88
CA LEU A 292 -1.04 -16.57 -7.50
C LEU A 292 0.19 -17.39 -7.91
N ALA A 293 0.67 -18.30 -7.06
CA ALA A 293 1.81 -19.17 -7.38
C ALA A 293 1.47 -20.13 -8.54
N LEU A 294 0.29 -20.74 -8.51
CA LEU A 294 -0.24 -21.58 -9.60
C LEU A 294 -0.30 -20.82 -10.93
N LYS A 295 -0.78 -19.57 -10.91
CA LYS A 295 -0.85 -18.71 -12.11
C LYS A 295 0.53 -18.38 -12.66
N LEU A 296 1.50 -18.05 -11.80
CA LEU A 296 2.88 -17.75 -12.16
C LEU A 296 3.59 -18.97 -12.79
N ILE A 297 3.47 -20.15 -12.17
CA ILE A 297 4.07 -21.38 -12.70
C ILE A 297 3.38 -21.86 -13.98
N ALA A 298 2.06 -21.73 -14.09
CA ALA A 298 1.32 -22.03 -15.32
C ALA A 298 1.71 -21.08 -16.46
N ASN A 299 1.86 -19.78 -16.18
CA ASN A 299 2.34 -18.80 -17.16
C ASN A 299 3.76 -19.10 -17.66
N LEU A 300 4.64 -19.56 -16.76
CA LEU A 300 5.98 -20.01 -17.10
C LEU A 300 5.95 -21.26 -18.01
N ALA A 301 5.20 -22.28 -17.60
CA ALA A 301 5.01 -23.52 -18.34
C ALA A 301 4.39 -23.29 -19.73
N ARG A 302 3.52 -22.27 -19.86
CA ARG A 302 2.92 -21.85 -21.13
C ARG A 302 3.94 -21.34 -22.15
N GLN A 303 5.17 -20.98 -21.75
CA GLN A 303 6.25 -20.60 -22.67
C GLN A 303 7.04 -21.80 -23.22
N GLY A 304 7.03 -22.96 -22.55
CA GLY A 304 7.87 -24.12 -22.89
C GLY A 304 7.08 -25.38 -23.30
N PRO A 305 7.71 -26.39 -23.93
CA PRO A 305 7.06 -27.68 -24.17
C PRO A 305 6.70 -28.35 -22.83
N LEU A 306 5.59 -29.10 -22.79
CA LEU A 306 5.09 -29.74 -21.56
C LEU A 306 6.10 -30.72 -20.94
N SER A 307 7.04 -31.25 -21.72
CA SER A 307 8.15 -32.07 -21.22
C SER A 307 9.06 -31.35 -20.21
N LYS A 308 9.15 -30.00 -20.24
CA LYS A 308 9.89 -29.21 -19.25
C LYS A 308 9.18 -29.05 -17.91
N LEU A 309 7.92 -29.49 -17.77
CA LEU A 309 7.19 -29.41 -16.50
C LEU A 309 7.87 -30.19 -15.37
N LYS A 310 8.57 -31.28 -15.68
CA LYS A 310 9.34 -32.03 -14.68
C LYS A 310 10.48 -31.19 -14.12
N THR A 311 11.32 -30.62 -15.00
CA THR A 311 12.42 -29.72 -14.60
C THR A 311 11.92 -28.48 -13.86
N LEU A 312 10.71 -27.99 -14.18
CA LEU A 312 10.08 -26.90 -13.44
C LEU A 312 9.63 -27.32 -12.03
N LEU A 313 9.07 -28.52 -11.89
CA LEU A 313 8.76 -29.11 -10.58
C LEU A 313 10.02 -29.30 -9.74
N ASP A 314 11.08 -29.87 -10.32
CA ASP A 314 12.37 -30.07 -9.65
C ASP A 314 12.95 -28.74 -9.13
N ARG A 315 12.84 -27.66 -9.91
CA ARG A 315 13.26 -26.30 -9.50
C ARG A 315 12.32 -25.65 -8.47
N LEU A 316 11.02 -25.90 -8.53
CA LEU A 316 10.04 -25.38 -7.56
C LEU A 316 10.15 -26.07 -6.20
N LEU A 317 10.60 -27.32 -6.18
CA LEU A 317 10.93 -28.10 -5.00
C LEU A 317 12.35 -27.85 -4.47
N ASN A 318 13.14 -26.95 -5.09
CA ASN A 318 14.48 -26.70 -4.60
C ASN A 318 14.44 -25.93 -3.27
N GLU A 319 15.08 -26.50 -2.24
CA GLU A 319 15.19 -25.92 -0.91
C GLU A 319 16.40 -24.97 -0.78
N ASP A 320 17.35 -24.97 -1.72
CA ASP A 320 18.58 -24.16 -1.69
C ASP A 320 18.36 -22.63 -1.66
N TYR A 321 17.21 -22.14 -2.16
CA TYR A 321 16.88 -20.72 -2.11
C TYR A 321 16.39 -20.35 -0.71
N GLU A 322 16.94 -19.30 -0.11
CA GLU A 322 16.42 -18.71 1.12
C GLU A 322 15.51 -17.51 0.79
N PHE A 323 14.40 -17.36 1.50
CA PHE A 323 13.46 -16.25 1.32
C PHE A 323 12.99 -15.72 2.68
N PRO A 324 12.62 -14.43 2.79
CA PRO A 324 11.98 -13.90 3.98
C PRO A 324 10.69 -14.64 4.34
N ASN A 325 10.55 -15.03 5.62
CA ASN A 325 9.40 -15.77 6.13
C ASN A 325 8.05 -15.01 6.08
N LYS A 326 8.04 -13.72 5.68
CA LYS A 326 6.84 -12.89 5.56
C LYS A 326 5.83 -13.42 4.52
N TYR A 327 6.32 -14.11 3.48
CA TYR A 327 5.47 -14.63 2.41
C TYR A 327 5.63 -16.14 2.23
N PRO A 328 4.60 -16.84 1.70
CA PRO A 328 4.70 -18.27 1.46
C PRO A 328 5.86 -18.60 0.52
N ARG A 329 6.77 -19.49 0.94
CA ARG A 329 7.94 -19.95 0.16
C ARG A 329 7.59 -20.31 -1.28
N ALA A 330 6.50 -21.04 -1.50
CA ALA A 330 6.03 -21.45 -2.82
C ALA A 330 5.70 -20.27 -3.76
N LEU A 331 5.24 -19.14 -3.21
CA LEU A 331 4.97 -17.93 -3.98
C LEU A 331 6.27 -17.19 -4.33
N MET A 332 7.21 -17.08 -3.37
CA MET A 332 8.52 -16.46 -3.60
C MET A 332 9.34 -17.27 -4.63
N GLN A 333 9.40 -18.59 -4.48
CA GLN A 333 10.01 -19.49 -5.47
C GLN A 333 9.35 -19.36 -6.85
N ALA A 334 8.02 -19.25 -6.93
CA ALA A 334 7.33 -19.04 -8.21
C ALA A 334 7.65 -17.68 -8.87
N LEU A 335 7.91 -16.63 -8.09
CA LEU A 335 8.40 -15.34 -8.60
C LEU A 335 9.84 -15.47 -9.09
N GLN A 336 10.75 -15.98 -8.26
CA GLN A 336 12.16 -16.18 -8.62
C GLN A 336 12.31 -16.97 -9.93
N LEU A 337 11.56 -18.06 -10.10
CA LEU A 337 11.59 -18.86 -11.33
C LEU A 337 11.05 -18.13 -12.58
N ASN A 338 10.19 -17.12 -12.39
CA ASN A 338 9.76 -16.23 -13.47
C ASN A 338 10.84 -15.19 -13.81
N LEU A 339 11.52 -14.63 -12.82
CA LEU A 339 12.63 -13.69 -13.04
C LEU A 339 13.82 -14.37 -13.72
N GLU A 340 14.19 -15.58 -13.28
CA GLU A 340 15.21 -16.40 -13.94
C GLU A 340 14.87 -16.76 -15.40
N LEU A 341 13.59 -16.76 -15.80
CA LEU A 341 13.19 -16.93 -17.20
C LEU A 341 13.29 -15.63 -18.01
N LEU A 342 13.18 -14.46 -17.37
CA LEU A 342 13.38 -13.17 -18.03
C LEU A 342 14.85 -12.97 -18.44
N GLY A 343 15.80 -13.52 -17.67
CA GLY A 343 17.23 -13.29 -17.88
C GLY A 343 17.55 -11.80 -17.79
N ASP A 344 18.27 -11.25 -18.76
CA ASP A 344 18.59 -9.82 -18.86
C ASP A 344 17.37 -8.89 -18.88
N GLU A 345 16.18 -9.39 -19.26
CA GLU A 345 14.94 -8.60 -19.13
C GLU A 345 14.46 -8.46 -17.67
N GLY A 346 14.97 -9.29 -16.77
CA GLY A 346 14.65 -9.28 -15.34
C GLY A 346 15.05 -7.97 -14.68
N ASP A 347 16.19 -7.40 -15.06
CA ASP A 347 16.69 -6.11 -14.55
C ASP A 347 15.64 -4.99 -14.69
N TYR A 348 14.95 -4.93 -15.84
CA TYR A 348 13.87 -3.96 -16.07
C TYR A 348 12.72 -4.13 -15.08
N TYR A 349 12.35 -5.38 -14.77
CA TYR A 349 11.33 -5.68 -13.77
C TYR A 349 11.79 -5.33 -12.35
N MET A 350 13.06 -5.60 -12.00
CA MET A 350 13.64 -5.23 -10.71
C MET A 350 13.57 -3.73 -10.45
N THR A 351 13.78 -2.89 -11.47
CA THR A 351 13.66 -1.42 -11.29
C THR A 351 12.26 -0.94 -10.90
N LEU A 352 11.21 -1.76 -11.04
CA LEU A 352 9.87 -1.42 -10.55
C LEU A 352 9.78 -1.39 -9.02
N ALA A 353 10.79 -1.89 -8.31
CA ALA A 353 10.93 -1.85 -6.86
C ALA A 353 11.02 -0.43 -6.27
N VAL A 354 11.31 0.56 -7.12
CA VAL A 354 11.49 1.96 -6.72
C VAL A 354 10.16 2.67 -6.41
N PHE A 355 9.02 2.13 -6.88
CA PHE A 355 7.75 2.83 -6.89
C PHE A 355 6.86 2.45 -5.69
N GLY A 356 6.87 3.24 -4.61
CA GLY A 356 5.96 3.05 -3.46
C GLY A 356 4.47 3.06 -3.85
N GLY A 357 4.10 3.86 -4.86
CA GLY A 357 2.80 3.78 -5.54
C GLY A 357 2.60 2.51 -6.40
N TYR A 358 3.07 1.34 -5.96
CA TYR A 358 3.18 0.11 -6.77
C TYR A 358 1.86 -0.44 -7.29
N SER A 359 0.74 -0.07 -6.67
CA SER A 359 -0.61 -0.42 -7.13
C SER A 359 -1.12 0.45 -8.29
N ARG A 360 -0.47 1.60 -8.58
CA ARG A 360 -0.91 2.57 -9.60
C ARG A 360 0.24 3.37 -10.23
N ILE A 361 1.25 2.68 -10.77
CA ILE A 361 2.42 3.31 -11.41
C ILE A 361 2.04 3.77 -12.83
N PRO A 362 2.17 5.06 -13.24
CA PRO A 362 1.88 5.46 -14.62
C PRO A 362 2.91 4.89 -15.60
N GLU A 363 2.46 4.35 -16.74
CA GLU A 363 3.33 3.72 -17.75
C GLU A 363 4.40 4.71 -18.26
N SER A 364 4.05 5.99 -18.42
CA SER A 364 4.96 7.07 -18.81
C SER A 364 6.21 7.18 -17.92
N VAL A 365 6.08 6.94 -16.61
CA VAL A 365 7.17 7.03 -15.64
C VAL A 365 8.12 5.84 -15.77
N VAL A 366 7.59 4.64 -15.97
CA VAL A 366 8.38 3.44 -16.24
C VAL A 366 9.14 3.57 -17.56
N LEU A 367 8.49 4.08 -18.61
CA LEU A 367 9.12 4.35 -19.90
C LEU A 367 10.24 5.39 -19.79
N MET A 368 10.08 6.41 -18.96
CA MET A 368 11.13 7.38 -18.66
C MET A 368 12.32 6.71 -17.96
N LEU A 369 12.08 5.99 -16.86
CA LEU A 369 13.12 5.37 -16.04
C LEU A 369 13.95 4.38 -16.86
N TRP A 370 13.30 3.50 -17.63
CA TRP A 370 14.00 2.54 -18.46
C TRP A 370 14.75 3.19 -19.63
N ARG A 371 14.23 4.27 -20.21
CA ARG A 371 14.96 5.04 -21.22
C ARG A 371 16.23 5.67 -20.62
N TYR A 372 16.16 6.17 -19.38
CA TYR A 372 17.32 6.73 -18.68
C TYR A 372 18.38 5.64 -18.37
N LEU A 373 17.96 4.53 -17.76
CA LEU A 373 18.85 3.45 -17.33
C LEU A 373 19.45 2.63 -18.48
N TYR A 374 18.62 2.23 -19.45
CA TYR A 374 18.96 1.22 -20.45
C TYR A 374 18.96 1.74 -21.89
N GLN A 375 18.62 3.01 -22.13
CA GLN A 375 18.46 3.61 -23.46
C GLN A 375 17.48 2.85 -24.37
N ILE A 376 16.56 2.08 -23.78
CA ILE A 376 15.55 1.29 -24.49
C ILE A 376 14.57 2.19 -25.23
N ARG A 377 14.14 1.77 -26.44
CA ARG A 377 13.13 2.49 -27.21
C ARG A 377 11.74 2.23 -26.65
N GLU A 378 10.86 3.22 -26.71
CA GLU A 378 9.51 3.16 -26.12
C GLU A 378 8.70 1.93 -26.58
N TYR A 379 8.76 1.56 -27.86
CA TYR A 379 8.04 0.38 -28.37
C TYR A 379 8.58 -0.94 -27.79
N GLN A 380 9.87 -1.02 -27.47
CA GLN A 380 10.49 -2.20 -26.85
C GLN A 380 10.10 -2.27 -25.37
N ALA A 381 10.15 -1.14 -24.66
CA ALA A 381 9.69 -1.04 -23.28
C ALA A 381 8.21 -1.40 -23.14
N LYS A 382 7.32 -0.87 -24.00
CA LYS A 382 5.91 -1.27 -24.07
C LYS A 382 5.73 -2.76 -24.36
N ALA A 383 6.60 -3.37 -25.19
CA ALA A 383 6.57 -4.81 -25.42
C ALA A 383 6.97 -5.61 -24.17
N LEU A 384 7.98 -5.18 -23.41
CA LEU A 384 8.37 -5.78 -22.12
C LEU A 384 7.25 -5.67 -21.08
N ILE A 385 6.62 -4.50 -20.93
CA ILE A 385 5.49 -4.29 -20.01
C ILE A 385 4.34 -5.27 -20.31
N ASN A 386 3.97 -5.40 -21.60
CA ASN A 386 2.96 -6.36 -22.03
C ASN A 386 3.42 -7.83 -21.85
N LYS A 387 4.72 -8.13 -21.93
CA LYS A 387 5.29 -9.46 -21.64
C LYS A 387 5.19 -9.79 -20.15
N PHE A 388 5.54 -8.87 -19.26
CA PHE A 388 5.41 -9.02 -17.80
C PHE A 388 3.95 -9.22 -17.38
N ALA A 389 3.02 -8.45 -17.95
CA ALA A 389 1.58 -8.66 -17.76
C ALA A 389 1.12 -10.04 -18.22
N LYS A 390 1.57 -10.49 -19.41
CA LYS A 390 1.30 -11.84 -19.93
C LYS A 390 1.86 -12.93 -19.03
N TYR A 391 2.96 -12.69 -18.32
CA TYR A 391 3.54 -13.63 -17.35
C TYR A 391 2.87 -13.55 -15.97
N GLY A 392 1.99 -12.57 -15.73
CA GLY A 392 1.32 -12.36 -14.45
C GLY A 392 2.21 -11.71 -13.39
N LEU A 393 3.34 -11.13 -13.82
CA LEU A 393 4.27 -10.40 -12.97
C LEU A 393 3.77 -8.99 -12.62
N LEU A 394 2.83 -8.45 -13.40
CA LEU A 394 2.10 -7.21 -13.12
C LEU A 394 0.69 -7.27 -13.73
N GLN A 395 -0.15 -6.32 -13.37
CA GLN A 395 -1.45 -6.05 -14.01
C GLN A 395 -1.40 -4.71 -14.74
N LEU A 396 -2.27 -4.53 -15.73
CA LEU A 396 -2.35 -3.32 -16.55
C LEU A 396 -3.77 -2.80 -16.51
N ASN A 397 -3.91 -1.54 -16.11
CA ASN A 397 -5.18 -0.83 -15.98
C ASN A 397 -5.15 0.39 -16.90
N GLU A 398 -6.25 0.67 -17.60
CA GLU A 398 -6.34 1.77 -18.58
C GLU A 398 -7.47 2.72 -18.18
N THR A 399 -7.18 4.02 -18.13
CA THR A 399 -8.18 5.09 -18.04
C THR A 399 -8.36 5.73 -19.41
N SER A 400 -9.27 6.70 -19.52
CA SER A 400 -9.48 7.48 -20.76
C SER A 400 -8.26 8.30 -21.22
N SER A 401 -7.25 8.51 -20.36
CA SER A 401 -6.09 9.37 -20.62
C SER A 401 -4.73 8.72 -20.37
N GLN A 402 -4.63 7.71 -19.52
CA GLN A 402 -3.36 7.11 -19.09
C GLN A 402 -3.48 5.60 -18.87
N ARG A 403 -2.33 4.93 -18.92
CA ARG A 403 -2.16 3.49 -18.63
C ARG A 403 -1.33 3.34 -17.37
N TYR A 404 -1.75 2.45 -16.48
CA TYR A 404 -1.12 2.21 -15.18
C TYR A 404 -0.71 0.74 -15.04
N LEU A 405 0.42 0.53 -14.38
CA LEU A 405 0.93 -0.76 -13.96
C LEU A 405 0.59 -0.95 -12.48
N SER A 406 0.21 -2.18 -12.12
CA SER A 406 -0.09 -2.56 -10.74
C SER A 406 0.65 -3.85 -10.39
N LEU A 407 1.48 -3.81 -9.34
CA LEU A 407 2.11 -4.98 -8.74
C LEU A 407 1.26 -5.48 -7.55
N HIS A 408 1.28 -6.78 -7.29
CA HIS A 408 0.79 -7.30 -6.01
C HIS A 408 1.81 -6.97 -4.91
N THR A 409 1.38 -6.69 -3.68
CA THR A 409 2.28 -6.30 -2.57
C THR A 409 3.43 -7.30 -2.35
N SER A 410 3.18 -8.61 -2.46
CA SER A 410 4.25 -9.62 -2.37
C SER A 410 5.22 -9.64 -3.56
N GLN A 411 4.82 -9.11 -4.72
CA GLN A 411 5.70 -8.96 -5.88
C GLN A 411 6.60 -7.75 -5.68
N HIS A 412 6.01 -6.62 -5.30
CA HIS A 412 6.75 -5.40 -4.96
C HIS A 412 7.75 -5.67 -3.83
N ASN A 413 7.28 -6.14 -2.67
CA ASN A 413 8.15 -6.36 -1.51
C ASN A 413 9.21 -7.44 -1.74
N TYR A 414 9.01 -8.36 -2.68
CA TYR A 414 10.07 -9.26 -3.13
C TYR A 414 11.14 -8.50 -3.91
N ILE A 415 10.78 -7.77 -4.98
CA ILE A 415 11.78 -7.02 -5.76
C ILE A 415 12.45 -5.89 -4.97
N SER A 416 11.76 -5.29 -4.00
CA SER A 416 12.32 -4.28 -3.09
C SER A 416 13.34 -4.86 -2.10
N ALA A 417 13.17 -6.12 -1.65
CA ALA A 417 14.15 -6.78 -0.79
C ALA A 417 15.44 -7.17 -1.53
N GLU A 418 15.31 -7.50 -2.83
CA GLU A 418 16.42 -7.92 -3.70
C GLU A 418 17.09 -6.74 -4.44
N SER A 419 16.65 -5.50 -4.23
CA SER A 419 17.14 -4.31 -4.95
C SER A 419 17.89 -3.31 -4.07
N ASP A 420 18.88 -2.64 -4.67
CA ASP A 420 19.50 -1.43 -4.13
C ASP A 420 18.54 -0.22 -4.31
N LEU A 421 17.61 -0.07 -3.35
CA LEU A 421 16.55 0.94 -3.40
C LEU A 421 17.09 2.37 -3.36
N GLU A 422 18.11 2.67 -2.53
CA GLU A 422 18.71 4.00 -2.43
C GLU A 422 19.24 4.46 -3.80
N LYS A 423 19.96 3.56 -4.49
CA LYS A 423 20.46 3.81 -5.84
C LYS A 423 19.36 3.90 -6.88
N LEU A 424 18.31 3.08 -6.81
CA LEU A 424 17.16 3.16 -7.70
C LEU A 424 16.41 4.50 -7.55
N HIS A 425 16.20 4.97 -6.31
CA HIS A 425 15.63 6.29 -6.04
C HIS A 425 16.53 7.40 -6.62
N GLY A 426 17.85 7.31 -6.43
CA GLY A 426 18.83 8.20 -7.06
C GLY A 426 18.73 8.25 -8.59
N HIS A 427 18.55 7.09 -9.25
CA HIS A 427 18.36 7.00 -10.70
C HIS A 427 17.01 7.57 -11.17
N LEU A 428 15.92 7.34 -10.45
CA LEU A 428 14.60 7.91 -10.77
C LEU A 428 14.61 9.44 -10.62
N LEU A 429 15.23 9.96 -9.56
CA LEU A 429 15.46 11.40 -9.41
C LEU A 429 16.29 11.96 -10.56
N ALA A 430 17.38 11.30 -10.96
CA ALA A 430 18.19 11.74 -12.10
C ALA A 430 17.40 11.75 -13.42
N ALA A 431 16.55 10.74 -13.65
CA ALA A 431 15.66 10.68 -14.82
C ALA A 431 14.64 11.85 -14.83
N TYR A 432 14.03 12.15 -13.69
CA TYR A 432 13.14 13.31 -13.54
C TYR A 432 13.87 14.65 -13.68
N ARG A 433 15.11 14.74 -13.20
CA ARG A 433 15.91 15.98 -13.28
C ARG A 433 16.24 16.37 -14.73
N LEU A 434 16.23 15.42 -15.66
CA LEU A 434 16.35 15.68 -17.10
C LEU A 434 15.04 16.20 -17.74
N GLN A 435 13.88 15.96 -17.12
CA GLN A 435 12.60 16.54 -17.56
C GLN A 435 12.38 17.93 -16.98
N CYS A 436 12.87 18.17 -15.76
CA CYS A 436 12.91 19.48 -15.13
C CYS A 436 13.68 20.47 -16.01
N LYS A 437 13.06 21.59 -16.36
CA LYS A 437 13.68 22.66 -17.15
C LYS A 437 14.62 23.51 -16.26
N GLN A 438 14.99 24.71 -16.73
CA GLN A 438 15.94 25.61 -16.05
C GLN A 438 15.60 25.92 -14.59
N HIS A 439 14.33 25.80 -14.16
CA HIS A 439 13.88 26.05 -12.79
C HIS A 439 13.97 24.82 -11.86
N GLY A 440 14.59 23.72 -12.31
CA GLY A 440 14.73 22.50 -11.49
C GLY A 440 13.39 21.85 -11.15
N TRP A 441 13.30 21.24 -9.97
CA TRP A 441 12.15 20.43 -9.50
C TRP A 441 10.81 21.13 -9.58
N ILE A 442 10.78 22.45 -9.36
CA ILE A 442 9.61 23.34 -9.50
C ILE A 442 8.93 23.17 -10.87
N SER A 443 9.71 22.86 -11.91
CA SER A 443 9.28 22.71 -13.31
C SER A 443 9.17 21.25 -13.79
N GLY A 444 9.04 20.30 -12.88
CA GLY A 444 8.79 18.90 -13.24
C GLY A 444 7.38 18.65 -13.78
N PRO A 445 7.14 17.45 -14.34
CA PRO A 445 5.89 17.12 -15.03
C PRO A 445 4.75 16.83 -14.04
N ASP A 446 3.53 17.19 -14.41
CA ASP A 446 2.32 16.62 -13.79
C ASP A 446 1.94 15.33 -14.53
N ASP A 447 2.66 14.25 -14.24
CA ASP A 447 2.47 12.93 -14.84
C ASP A 447 1.57 12.00 -13.99
N GLY A 448 1.05 12.50 -12.87
CA GLY A 448 0.29 11.73 -11.89
C GLY A 448 1.13 10.92 -10.89
N TYR A 449 2.45 11.12 -10.85
CA TYR A 449 3.36 10.44 -9.91
C TYR A 449 4.41 11.38 -9.32
N PHE A 450 4.99 12.28 -10.12
CA PHE A 450 6.09 13.17 -9.73
C PHE A 450 5.76 14.01 -8.50
N PHE A 451 4.68 14.80 -8.54
CA PHE A 451 4.32 15.65 -7.40
C PHE A 451 3.92 14.86 -6.17
N GLU A 452 3.40 13.63 -6.32
CA GLU A 452 3.00 12.80 -5.19
C GLU A 452 4.23 12.23 -4.45
N TYR A 453 5.16 11.61 -5.18
CA TYR A 453 6.23 10.78 -4.60
C TYR A 453 7.65 11.37 -4.66
N LEU A 454 7.87 12.56 -5.24
CA LEU A 454 9.23 13.13 -5.35
C LEU A 454 9.93 13.25 -3.98
N CYS A 455 9.20 13.71 -2.96
CA CYS A 455 9.74 13.96 -1.63
C CYS A 455 10.17 12.66 -0.94
N MET A 456 9.34 11.62 -1.00
CA MET A 456 9.70 10.25 -0.58
C MET A 456 10.98 9.75 -1.29
N HIS A 457 11.10 9.97 -2.60
CA HIS A 457 12.30 9.57 -3.34
C HIS A 457 13.55 10.36 -2.96
N MET A 458 13.43 11.65 -2.63
CA MET A 458 14.56 12.43 -2.12
C MET A 458 15.03 11.91 -0.76
N HIS A 459 14.10 11.63 0.15
CA HIS A 459 14.41 11.08 1.47
C HIS A 459 15.09 9.71 1.37
N ASN A 460 14.47 8.76 0.65
CA ASN A 460 14.99 7.40 0.49
C ASN A 460 16.28 7.32 -0.36
N ALA A 461 16.69 8.41 -1.02
CA ALA A 461 17.99 8.55 -1.68
C ALA A 461 19.04 9.30 -0.83
N GLY A 462 18.75 9.56 0.46
CA GLY A 462 19.63 10.29 1.38
C GLY A 462 19.79 11.79 1.07
N ARG A 463 18.87 12.38 0.29
CA ARG A 463 18.97 13.76 -0.21
C ARG A 463 18.20 14.77 0.65
N ASP A 464 18.12 14.53 1.95
CA ASP A 464 17.35 15.33 2.92
C ASP A 464 17.62 16.83 2.86
N ASN A 465 18.86 17.25 2.61
CA ASN A 465 19.20 18.66 2.47
C ASN A 465 18.54 19.31 1.25
N GLU A 466 18.41 18.59 0.13
CA GLU A 466 17.71 19.08 -1.07
C GLU A 466 16.20 19.07 -0.84
N LEU A 467 15.66 18.03 -0.20
CA LEU A 467 14.25 17.96 0.18
C LEU A 467 13.88 19.12 1.12
N LYS A 468 14.70 19.41 2.14
CA LYS A 468 14.50 20.58 3.02
C LYS A 468 14.46 21.89 2.23
N SER A 469 15.36 22.08 1.26
CA SER A 469 15.32 23.26 0.38
C SER A 469 14.08 23.31 -0.52
N LEU A 470 13.55 22.16 -0.93
CA LEU A 470 12.35 22.05 -1.75
C LEU A 470 11.07 22.40 -0.96
N LEU A 471 10.94 21.89 0.27
CA LEU A 471 9.82 22.17 1.18
C LEU A 471 9.83 23.59 1.76
N LEU A 472 10.88 24.37 1.48
CA LEU A 472 11.00 25.79 1.80
C LEU A 472 11.02 26.67 0.54
N ASN A 473 10.59 26.13 -0.61
CA ASN A 473 10.44 26.87 -1.87
C ASN A 473 8.97 27.13 -2.20
N PHE A 474 8.55 28.40 -2.34
CA PHE A 474 7.14 28.76 -2.50
C PHE A 474 6.53 28.19 -3.78
N ASP A 475 7.26 28.28 -4.90
CA ASP A 475 6.76 27.80 -6.19
C ASP A 475 6.60 26.27 -6.21
N TRP A 476 7.42 25.52 -5.46
CA TRP A 476 7.19 24.10 -5.23
C TRP A 476 5.89 23.85 -4.48
N LEU A 477 5.69 24.50 -3.32
CA LEU A 477 4.47 24.34 -2.51
C LEU A 477 3.21 24.66 -3.33
N LYS A 478 3.27 25.75 -4.10
CA LYS A 478 2.22 26.15 -5.04
C LYS A 478 1.96 25.09 -6.11
N ASN A 479 3.00 24.57 -6.75
CA ASN A 479 2.85 23.62 -7.86
C ASN A 479 2.38 22.24 -7.36
N LYS A 480 2.92 21.68 -6.27
CA LYS A 480 2.36 20.44 -5.67
C LYS A 480 0.92 20.67 -5.19
N LEU A 481 0.61 21.77 -4.53
CA LEU A 481 -0.76 22.07 -4.09
C LEU A 481 -1.73 22.12 -5.27
N GLN A 482 -1.33 22.68 -6.43
CA GLN A 482 -2.19 22.72 -7.62
C GLN A 482 -2.39 21.32 -8.22
N ALA A 483 -1.31 20.56 -8.45
CA ALA A 483 -1.36 19.22 -9.05
C ALA A 483 -2.04 18.15 -8.17
N THR A 484 -1.90 18.27 -6.85
CA THR A 484 -2.35 17.26 -5.87
C THR A 484 -3.37 17.87 -4.89
N SER A 485 -3.16 17.71 -3.58
CA SER A 485 -4.00 18.21 -2.50
C SER A 485 -3.16 18.80 -1.37
N ILE A 486 -3.81 19.53 -0.45
CA ILE A 486 -3.14 20.01 0.76
C ILE A 486 -2.68 18.86 1.67
N TYR A 487 -3.32 17.69 1.58
CA TYR A 487 -2.97 16.49 2.35
C TYR A 487 -1.66 15.88 1.87
N ALA A 488 -1.55 15.63 0.57
CA ALA A 488 -0.31 15.17 -0.06
C ALA A 488 0.83 16.17 0.15
N LEU A 489 0.54 17.48 0.17
CA LEU A 489 1.54 18.51 0.51
C LEU A 489 1.96 18.46 1.98
N LEU A 490 1.02 18.31 2.93
CA LEU A 490 1.35 18.20 4.36
C LEU A 490 2.12 16.91 4.67
N ASN A 491 1.81 15.81 3.97
CA ASN A 491 2.52 14.53 4.12
C ASN A 491 4.00 14.63 3.72
N ASP A 492 4.37 15.51 2.77
CA ASP A 492 5.77 15.76 2.43
C ASP A 492 6.62 16.21 3.64
N TYR A 493 6.01 16.88 4.62
CA TYR A 493 6.68 17.40 5.81
C TYR A 493 6.95 16.31 6.86
N GLU A 494 6.32 15.13 6.78
CA GLU A 494 6.56 14.02 7.74
C GLU A 494 7.92 13.34 7.50
N TRP A 495 8.46 13.40 6.28
CA TRP A 495 9.73 12.75 5.92
C TRP A 495 10.96 13.35 6.62
N ILE A 496 10.92 14.63 7.04
CA ILE A 496 12.07 15.29 7.69
C ILE A 496 11.65 16.02 8.97
N LYS A 497 12.16 15.53 10.11
CA LYS A 497 12.06 16.21 11.40
C LYS A 497 13.03 17.38 11.47
N ASN A 498 12.57 18.58 11.14
CA ASN A 498 13.35 19.82 11.20
C ASN A 498 12.51 21.00 11.66
N LYS A 499 13.06 21.85 12.55
CA LYS A 499 12.32 22.99 13.13
C LYS A 499 11.72 23.96 12.09
N GLN A 500 12.43 24.26 10.99
CA GLN A 500 11.88 25.12 9.93
C GLN A 500 10.74 24.46 9.17
N ILE A 501 10.88 23.15 8.94
CA ILE A 501 9.87 22.31 8.27
C ILE A 501 8.61 22.27 9.13
N GLU A 502 8.71 22.04 10.44
CA GLU A 502 7.57 22.10 11.38
C GLU A 502 6.91 23.50 11.45
N GLU A 503 7.68 24.59 11.44
CA GLU A 503 7.14 25.96 11.43
C GLU A 503 6.27 26.22 10.17
N VAL A 504 6.73 25.81 8.99
CA VAL A 504 5.97 25.95 7.73
C VAL A 504 4.81 24.94 7.64
N LYS A 505 5.02 23.68 8.05
CA LYS A 505 3.97 22.65 8.16
C LYS A 505 2.80 23.14 9.00
N LYS A 506 3.08 23.72 10.17
CA LYS A 506 2.07 24.32 11.05
C LYS A 506 1.34 25.47 10.36
N ALA A 507 2.05 26.40 9.70
CA ALA A 507 1.41 27.51 8.98
C ALA A 507 0.52 27.05 7.82
N LEU A 508 0.91 25.98 7.10
CA LEU A 508 0.10 25.33 6.09
C LEU A 508 -1.12 24.65 6.72
N HIS A 509 -0.95 23.91 7.81
CA HIS A 509 -2.02 23.23 8.54
C HIS A 509 -3.06 24.23 9.08
N ASP A 510 -2.63 25.31 9.73
CA ASP A 510 -3.47 26.38 10.29
C ASP A 510 -4.32 27.09 9.21
N THR A 511 -3.97 26.95 7.92
CA THR A 511 -4.69 27.59 6.79
C THR A 511 -5.14 26.64 5.70
N ALA A 512 -4.90 25.33 5.85
CA ALA A 512 -5.38 24.29 4.96
C ALA A 512 -6.91 24.35 4.80
N LEU A 513 -7.59 24.83 5.85
CA LEU A 513 -9.00 25.19 5.92
C LEU A 513 -9.49 26.07 4.75
N LEU A 514 -8.63 26.99 4.29
CA LEU A 514 -8.88 27.88 3.15
C LEU A 514 -8.31 27.31 1.85
N LEU A 515 -7.16 26.63 1.91
CA LEU A 515 -6.42 26.16 0.73
C LEU A 515 -7.11 25.00 -0.01
N ILE A 516 -8.01 24.26 0.64
CA ILE A 516 -8.83 23.21 0.00
C ILE A 516 -9.71 23.81 -1.11
N THR A 517 -10.36 24.94 -0.84
CA THR A 517 -11.28 25.62 -1.79
C THR A 517 -10.58 26.71 -2.59
N HIS A 518 -9.55 27.35 -2.02
CA HIS A 518 -8.90 28.54 -2.55
C HIS A 518 -7.37 28.38 -2.56
N LYS A 519 -6.87 27.41 -3.34
CA LYS A 519 -5.43 27.13 -3.53
C LYS A 519 -4.59 28.37 -3.87
N GLN A 520 -5.20 29.42 -4.45
CA GLN A 520 -4.53 30.70 -4.77
C GLN A 520 -4.15 31.54 -3.54
N GLU A 521 -4.79 31.33 -2.38
CA GLU A 521 -4.54 32.09 -1.14
C GLU A 521 -3.24 31.68 -0.43
N LEU A 522 -2.52 30.65 -0.93
CA LEU A 522 -1.28 30.12 -0.34
C LEU A 522 -0.26 31.21 0.00
N ALA A 523 -0.06 32.19 -0.91
CA ALA A 523 0.83 33.31 -0.67
C ALA A 523 0.40 34.16 0.54
N ASN A 524 -0.84 34.63 0.53
CA ASN A 524 -1.40 35.47 1.61
C ASN A 524 -1.34 34.75 2.96
N GLN A 525 -1.71 33.48 2.99
CA GLN A 525 -1.77 32.70 4.23
C GLN A 525 -0.39 32.38 4.83
N LEU A 526 0.62 32.10 3.98
CA LEU A 526 1.99 31.94 4.47
C LEU A 526 2.55 33.27 5.02
N LEU A 527 2.27 34.40 4.36
CA LEU A 527 2.65 35.73 4.84
C LEU A 527 1.96 36.08 6.16
N ASP A 528 0.64 35.91 6.26
CA ASP A 528 -0.14 36.22 7.46
C ASP A 528 0.29 35.39 8.69
N ASN A 529 0.62 34.12 8.49
CA ASN A 529 0.99 33.22 9.59
C ASN A 529 2.47 33.37 10.01
N LEU A 530 3.41 33.39 9.06
CA LEU A 530 4.85 33.29 9.37
C LEU A 530 5.54 34.65 9.52
N LEU A 531 5.05 35.70 8.84
CA LEU A 531 5.71 37.01 8.85
C LEU A 531 5.54 37.74 10.19
N GLY A 532 4.57 37.33 11.03
CA GLY A 532 4.43 37.83 12.41
C GLY A 532 5.32 37.15 13.46
N GLU A 533 5.92 35.98 13.16
CA GLU A 533 6.66 35.21 14.16
C GLU A 533 8.12 35.66 14.34
N LYS A 534 8.58 35.83 15.59
CA LYS A 534 9.98 36.17 15.89
C LYS A 534 10.97 35.07 15.47
N SER A 535 10.50 33.83 15.30
CA SER A 535 11.23 32.67 14.76
C SER A 535 11.66 32.92 13.32
N SER A 536 10.73 33.36 12.47
CA SER A 536 10.92 33.49 11.02
C SER A 536 11.92 34.60 10.66
N HIS A 537 11.96 35.67 11.45
CA HIS A 537 12.84 36.83 11.23
C HIS A 537 14.33 36.50 11.26
N ASN A 538 14.72 35.47 12.03
CA ASN A 538 16.12 35.05 12.17
C ASN A 538 16.50 33.91 11.20
N ASN A 539 15.57 33.43 10.36
CA ASN A 539 15.79 32.26 9.51
C ASN A 539 15.82 32.62 8.02
N LYS A 540 17.00 32.49 7.40
CA LYS A 540 17.21 32.85 5.98
C LYS A 540 16.34 32.04 5.01
N ASP A 541 16.11 30.76 5.30
CA ASP A 541 15.33 29.87 4.42
C ASP A 541 13.85 30.28 4.44
N ILE A 542 13.29 30.55 5.63
CA ILE A 542 11.90 31.02 5.77
C ILE A 542 11.73 32.44 5.20
N GLN A 543 12.72 33.32 5.37
CA GLN A 543 12.69 34.65 4.72
C GLN A 543 12.70 34.53 3.19
N ALA A 544 13.44 33.59 2.61
CA ALA A 544 13.42 33.35 1.16
C ALA A 544 12.05 32.84 0.67
N LEU A 545 11.41 31.93 1.42
CA LEU A 545 10.04 31.48 1.18
C LEU A 545 9.05 32.65 1.20
N LEU A 546 9.14 33.53 2.20
CA LEU A 546 8.23 34.66 2.36
C LEU A 546 8.43 35.75 1.28
N ASN A 547 9.66 36.00 0.86
CA ASN A 547 9.92 36.91 -0.26
C ASN A 547 9.27 36.41 -1.57
N GLN A 548 9.38 35.12 -1.87
CA GLN A 548 8.71 34.52 -3.04
C GLN A 548 7.17 34.59 -2.92
N ALA A 549 6.62 34.35 -1.73
CA ALA A 549 5.20 34.51 -1.47
C ALA A 549 4.73 35.97 -1.66
N GLN A 550 5.54 36.96 -1.24
CA GLN A 550 5.25 38.38 -1.42
C GLN A 550 5.31 38.81 -2.90
N GLU A 551 6.28 38.31 -3.67
CA GLU A 551 6.33 38.50 -5.13
C GLU A 551 5.10 37.89 -5.83
N ALA A 552 4.61 36.75 -5.34
CA ALA A 552 3.41 36.10 -5.85
C ALA A 552 2.09 36.77 -5.41
N SER A 553 2.10 37.64 -4.38
CA SER A 553 0.95 38.43 -3.94
C SER A 553 1.30 39.92 -3.75
N PRO A 554 1.51 40.67 -4.85
CA PRO A 554 1.96 42.07 -4.79
C PRO A 554 0.92 43.04 -4.20
N ASN A 555 -0.34 42.59 -4.07
CA ASN A 555 -1.44 43.36 -3.47
C ASN A 555 -1.68 43.02 -1.99
N TRP A 556 -0.90 42.09 -1.41
CA TRP A 556 -1.03 41.71 0.00
C TRP A 556 -0.70 42.91 0.91
N GLN A 557 -1.51 43.10 1.94
CA GLN A 557 -1.32 44.12 2.97
C GLN A 557 -1.30 43.43 4.32
N TRP A 558 -0.20 43.56 5.06
CA TRP A 558 -0.08 42.97 6.40
C TRP A 558 -1.16 43.49 7.33
N GLN A 559 -2.02 42.59 7.80
CA GLN A 559 -2.98 42.88 8.87
C GLN A 559 -2.53 42.17 10.15
N PRO A 560 -2.21 42.90 11.23
CA PRO A 560 -1.87 42.27 12.50
C PRO A 560 -3.06 41.46 13.03
N ARG A 561 -2.87 40.14 13.18
CA ARG A 561 -3.72 39.31 14.04
C ARG A 561 -3.51 39.73 15.49
N PHE A 562 -4.27 40.74 15.94
CA PHE A 562 -4.48 40.94 17.36
C PHE A 562 -5.27 39.73 17.87
N PRO A 563 -4.76 38.95 18.85
CA PRO A 563 -5.59 37.96 19.51
C PRO A 563 -6.80 38.68 20.10
N ASP A 564 -8.00 38.13 19.91
CA ASP A 564 -9.24 38.77 20.34
C ASP A 564 -9.11 39.23 21.79
N LYS A 565 -9.13 40.56 21.97
CA LYS A 565 -9.13 41.14 23.30
C LYS A 565 -10.41 40.66 23.98
N VAL A 566 -10.24 39.74 24.93
CA VAL A 566 -11.25 39.39 25.92
C VAL A 566 -11.83 40.70 26.43
N LYS A 567 -13.09 40.97 26.05
CA LYS A 567 -13.83 42.12 26.57
C LYS A 567 -14.12 41.81 28.03
N PHE A 568 -13.43 42.52 28.92
CA PHE A 568 -13.74 42.60 30.35
C PHE A 568 -15.14 43.18 30.56
#